data_AF-U2C5Y2-F1
#
_entry.id   AF-U2C5Y2-F1
#
_cell.length_a   1.000
_cell.length_b   1.000
_cell.length_c   1.000
_cell.angle_alpha   90.00
_cell.angle_beta   90.00
_cell.angle_gamma   90.00
#
_symmetry.space_group_name_H-M   'P 1'
#
loop_
_entity.id
_entity.type
_entity.pdbx_description
1 polymer ?
#
loop_
_entity_poly.entity_id
_entity_poly.type
_entity_poly.pdbx_seq_one_letter_code
_entity_poly.pdbx_strand_id
1 'polypeptide(L)'
;MPSVLPSATPRFLTDEQGNALYAVLPIEEYNHLVDIAQYYQQDQKDLTTEDLRKINAARQQAKQGLGISSEEVHRKVKELKYAAYLDA
;
A
#
# COMPACT_ATOMS: atom_id res chain seq x y z
N MET A 1 -5.02 -9.39 9.63
CA MET A 1 -3.56 -9.31 9.81
C MET A 1 -2.95 -10.30 8.83
N PRO A 2 -2.26 -9.88 7.76
CA PRO A 2 -1.55 -10.85 6.93
C PRO A 2 -0.51 -11.53 7.81
N SER A 3 -0.57 -12.86 7.84
CA SER A 3 0.35 -13.71 8.58
C SER A 3 1.73 -13.54 7.94
N VAL A 4 2.67 -12.97 8.69
CA VAL A 4 4.09 -13.02 8.33
C VAL A 4 4.56 -14.43 8.65
N LEU A 5 4.43 -15.35 7.70
CA LEU A 5 5.13 -16.63 7.76
C LEU A 5 6.64 -16.34 7.82
N PRO A 6 7.43 -17.14 8.55
CA PRO A 6 8.87 -16.92 8.65
C PRO A 6 9.47 -16.99 7.24
N SER A 7 10.01 -15.89 6.73
CA SER A 7 10.65 -15.88 5.42
C SER A 7 11.77 -16.92 5.45
N ALA A 8 11.66 -17.95 4.62
CA ALA A 8 12.67 -19.00 4.61
C ALA A 8 14.04 -18.37 4.30
N THR A 9 15.05 -18.59 5.15
CA THR A 9 16.39 -18.08 4.90
C THR A 9 16.90 -18.63 3.57
N PRO A 10 17.29 -17.78 2.59
CA PRO A 10 17.77 -18.24 1.30
C PRO A 10 19.03 -19.08 1.48
N ARG A 11 19.12 -20.20 0.76
CA ARG A 11 20.39 -20.94 0.68
C ARG A 11 21.18 -20.46 -0.53
N PHE A 12 22.35 -19.90 -0.29
CA PHE A 12 23.21 -19.41 -1.35
C PHE A 12 24.12 -20.52 -1.90
N LEU A 13 24.26 -20.54 -3.22
CA LEU A 13 25.28 -21.31 -3.94
C LEU A 13 26.39 -20.34 -4.33
N THR A 14 27.61 -20.62 -3.88
CA THR A 14 28.76 -19.73 -4.03
C THR A 14 29.76 -20.26 -5.05
N ASP A 15 30.55 -19.36 -5.64
CA ASP A 15 31.76 -19.73 -6.39
C ASP A 15 32.89 -20.23 -5.48
N GLU A 16 34.03 -20.57 -6.09
CA GLU A 16 35.23 -21.03 -5.38
C GLU A 16 35.85 -19.96 -4.48
N GLN A 17 35.56 -18.68 -4.74
CA GLN A 17 36.02 -17.54 -3.94
C GLN A 17 35.04 -17.18 -2.82
N GLY A 18 33.90 -17.88 -2.72
CA GLY A 18 32.87 -17.67 -1.71
C GLY A 18 31.83 -16.60 -2.06
N ASN A 19 31.82 -16.08 -3.28
CA ASN A 19 30.81 -15.11 -3.71
C ASN A 19 29.50 -15.83 -4.05
N ALA A 20 28.37 -15.34 -3.54
CA ALA A 20 27.07 -15.89 -3.86
C ALA A 20 26.70 -15.61 -5.33
N LEU A 21 26.43 -16.67 -6.10
CA LEU A 21 25.99 -16.58 -7.50
C LEU A 21 24.50 -16.84 -7.65
N TYR A 22 23.96 -17.77 -6.86
CA TYR A 22 22.55 -18.16 -6.92
C TYR A 22 21.96 -18.26 -5.51
N ALA A 23 20.66 -18.05 -5.40
CA ALA A 23 19.89 -18.29 -4.18
C ALA A 23 18.82 -19.35 -4.47
N VAL A 24 18.73 -20.35 -3.60
CA VAL A 24 17.68 -21.37 -3.65
C VAL A 24 16.64 -21.04 -2.59
N LEU A 25 15.39 -20.91 -3.05
CA LEU A 25 14.23 -20.55 -2.27
C LEU A 25 13.09 -21.55 -2.55
N PRO A 26 12.22 -21.84 -1.57
CA PRO A 26 10.93 -22.45 -1.86
C PRO A 26 10.15 -21.61 -2.87
N ILE A 27 9.39 -22.26 -3.76
CA ILE A 27 8.62 -21.58 -4.81
C ILE A 27 7.64 -20.55 -4.21
N GLU A 28 7.02 -20.88 -3.08
CA GLU A 28 6.11 -19.98 -2.37
C GLU A 28 6.80 -18.68 -1.95
N GLU A 29 8.01 -18.75 -1.43
CA GLU A 29 8.79 -17.57 -1.01
C GLU A 29 9.23 -16.75 -2.22
N TYR A 30 9.67 -17.41 -3.30
CA TYR A 30 10.01 -16.72 -4.55
C TYR A 30 8.82 -15.94 -5.10
N ASN A 31 7.65 -16.59 -5.21
CA ASN A 31 6.45 -15.94 -5.71
C ASN A 31 6.03 -14.77 -4.82
N HIS A 32 6.09 -14.93 -3.50
CA HIS A 32 5.81 -13.86 -2.55
C HIS A 32 6.73 -12.64 -2.75
N LEU A 33 8.04 -12.87 -2.96
CA LEU A 33 8.98 -11.78 -3.26
C LEU A 33 8.67 -11.09 -4.58
N VAL A 34 8.24 -11.82 -5.60
CA VAL A 34 7.79 -11.26 -6.89
C VAL A 34 6.54 -10.41 -6.71
N ASP A 35 5.55 -10.89 -5.96
CA ASP A 35 4.31 -10.16 -5.69
C ASP A 35 4.58 -8.84 -4.95
N ILE A 36 5.49 -8.86 -3.96
CA ILE A 36 5.95 -7.65 -3.27
C ILE A 36 6.59 -6.67 -4.25
N ALA A 37 7.51 -7.14 -5.10
CA ALA A 37 8.20 -6.29 -6.06
C ALA A 37 7.20 -5.63 -7.03
N GLN A 38 6.21 -6.38 -7.51
CA GLN A 38 5.15 -5.87 -8.38
C GLN A 38 4.25 -4.86 -7.67
N TYR A 39 3.88 -5.12 -6.42
CA TYR A 39 3.09 -4.18 -5.61
C TYR A 39 3.79 -2.83 -5.48
N TYR A 40 5.09 -2.81 -5.16
CA TYR A 40 5.86 -1.57 -5.07
C TYR A 40 6.11 -0.91 -6.43
N GLN A 41 6.16 -1.66 -7.52
CA GLN A 41 6.20 -1.09 -8.87
C GLN A 41 4.86 -0.44 -9.28
N GLN A 42 3.73 -0.99 -8.83
CA GLN A 42 2.39 -0.42 -9.09
C GLN A 42 2.12 0.84 -8.26
N ASP A 43 2.66 0.90 -7.04
CA ASP A 43 2.54 2.06 -6.13
C ASP A 43 3.56 3.17 -6.43
N GLN A 44 4.50 2.97 -7.36
CA GLN A 44 5.30 4.06 -7.95
C GLN A 44 4.50 4.87 -8.98
N LYS A 45 3.29 5.30 -8.62
CA LYS A 45 2.72 6.49 -9.26
C LYS A 45 3.44 7.69 -8.67
N ASP A 46 4.32 8.28 -9.46
CA ASP A 46 4.85 9.61 -9.15
C ASP A 46 3.67 10.51 -8.79
N LEU A 47 3.77 11.21 -7.65
CA LEU A 47 2.74 12.15 -7.22
C LEU A 47 2.52 13.16 -8.34
N THR A 48 1.31 13.19 -8.87
CA THR A 48 0.98 14.15 -9.92
C THR A 48 0.92 15.56 -9.31
N THR A 49 1.00 16.59 -10.16
CA THR A 49 0.79 17.97 -9.72
C THR A 49 -0.56 18.16 -9.01
N GLU A 50 -1.58 17.40 -9.42
CA GLU A 50 -2.90 17.44 -8.81
C GLU A 50 -2.91 16.78 -7.42
N ASP A 51 -2.16 15.71 -7.21
CA ASP A 51 -2.01 15.07 -5.89
C ASP A 51 -1.29 16.01 -4.92
N LEU A 52 -0.24 16.70 -5.39
CA LEU A 52 0.44 17.72 -4.60
C LEU A 52 -0.48 18.89 -4.24
N ARG A 53 -1.37 19.31 -5.16
CA ARG A 53 -2.37 20.34 -4.89
C ARG A 53 -3.36 19.90 -3.81
N LYS A 54 -3.88 18.69 -3.91
CA LYS A 54 -4.81 18.11 -2.92
C LYS A 54 -4.18 17.98 -1.53
N ILE A 55 -2.92 17.52 -1.46
CA ILE A 55 -2.17 17.42 -0.20
C ILE A 55 -2.00 18.81 0.44
N ASN A 56 -1.65 19.83 -0.35
CA ASN A 56 -1.52 21.19 0.16
C ASN A 56 -2.85 21.76 0.67
N ALA A 57 -3.95 21.53 -0.06
CA ALA A 57 -5.28 21.94 0.37
C ALA A 57 -5.69 21.26 1.69
N ALA A 58 -5.48 19.95 1.81
CA ALA A 58 -5.77 19.19 3.03
C ALA A 58 -4.94 19.71 4.23
N ARG A 59 -3.65 20.04 4.01
CA ARG A 59 -2.79 20.64 5.06
C ARG A 59 -3.29 22.02 5.49
N GLN A 60 -3.77 22.84 4.57
CA GLN A 60 -4.35 24.16 4.91
C GLN A 60 -5.66 24.01 5.69
N GLN A 61 -6.54 23.09 5.27
CA GLN A 61 -7.78 22.78 5.99
C GLN A 61 -7.51 22.29 7.42
N ALA A 62 -6.52 21.42 7.60
CA ALA A 62 -6.11 20.95 8.92
C ALA A 62 -5.61 22.09 9.81
N LYS A 63 -4.80 23.01 9.28
CA LYS A 63 -4.35 24.21 10.00
C LYS A 63 -5.51 25.13 10.41
N GLN A 64 -6.58 25.16 9.63
CA GLN A 64 -7.79 25.94 9.90
C GLN A 64 -8.79 25.20 10.81
N GLY A 65 -8.48 23.98 11.26
CA GLY A 65 -9.37 23.16 12.07
C GLY A 65 -10.60 22.63 11.32
N LEU A 66 -10.58 22.65 9.97
CA LEU A 66 -11.69 22.21 9.12
C LEU A 66 -11.78 20.68 8.94
N GLY A 67 -11.12 19.92 9.83
CA GLY A 67 -11.29 18.47 9.88
C GLY A 67 -12.68 18.11 10.39
N ILE A 68 -13.21 16.98 9.96
CA ILE A 68 -14.45 16.39 10.49
C ILE A 68 -14.12 15.14 11.30
N SER A 69 -14.93 14.83 12.30
CA SER A 69 -14.68 13.65 13.13
C SER A 69 -15.00 12.36 12.37
N SER A 70 -14.44 11.23 12.82
CA SER A 70 -14.72 9.91 12.24
C SER A 70 -16.22 9.56 12.30
N GLU A 71 -16.90 9.95 13.38
CA GLU A 71 -18.34 9.75 13.54
C GLU A 71 -19.14 10.54 12.50
N GLU A 72 -18.72 11.77 12.22
CA GLU A 72 -19.35 12.62 11.19
C GLU A 72 -19.12 12.09 9.78
N VAL A 73 -17.92 11.55 9.50
CA VAL A 73 -17.64 10.83 8.24
C VAL A 73 -18.61 9.67 8.07
N HIS A 74 -18.73 8.81 9.09
CA HIS A 74 -19.61 7.64 9.04
C HIS A 74 -21.08 8.01 8.83
N ARG A 75 -21.55 9.08 9.50
CA ARG A 75 -22.90 9.61 9.31
C ARG A 75 -23.13 10.08 7.87
N LYS A 76 -22.24 10.93 7.33
CA LYS A 76 -22.34 11.44 5.94
C LYS A 76 -22.30 10.32 4.91
N VAL A 77 -21.44 9.31 5.10
CA VAL A 77 -21.36 8.16 4.18
C VAL A 77 -22.66 7.35 4.20
N LYS A 78 -23.28 7.16 5.37
CA LYS A 78 -24.60 6.52 5.45
C LYS A 78 -25.65 7.33 4.71
N GLU A 79 -25.73 8.63 4.95
CA GLU A 79 -26.69 9.54 4.30
C GLU A 79 -26.57 9.50 2.77
N LEU A 80 -25.34 9.55 2.24
CA LEU A 80 -25.10 9.46 0.79
C LEU A 80 -25.51 8.11 0.21
N LYS A 81 -25.23 7.01 0.92
CA LYS A 81 -25.67 5.68 0.49
C LYS A 81 -27.19 5.59 0.45
N TYR A 82 -27.88 6.08 1.48
CA TYR A 82 -29.34 6.09 1.52
C TYR A 82 -29.96 6.97 0.43
N ALA A 83 -29.37 8.14 0.13
CA ALA A 83 -29.80 9.00 -0.97
C ALA A 83 -29.68 8.29 -2.33
N ALA A 84 -28.56 7.60 -2.58
CA ALA A 84 -28.36 6.83 -3.81
C ALA A 84 -29.34 5.65 -3.98
N TYR A 85 -29.91 5.13 -2.89
CA TYR A 85 -30.96 4.09 -2.94
C TYR A 85 -32.37 4.66 -3.21
N LEU A 86 -32.60 5.95 -2.97
CA LEU A 86 -33.89 6.60 -3.21
C LEU A 86 -34.00 7.17 -4.65
N ASP A 87 -32.85 7.40 -5.29
CA ASP A 87 -32.75 7.85 -6.68
C ASP A 87 -32.64 6.70 -7.71
N ALA A 88 -32.74 5.43 -7.28
CA ALA A 88 -32.64 4.22 -8.10
C ALA A 88 -33.98 3.46 -8.18
#